data_AF-A0A9P7E472-F1
#
_entry.id   AF-A0A9P7E472-F1
#
_cell.length_a   1.000
_cell.length_b   1.000
_cell.length_c   1.000
_cell.angle_alpha   90.00
_cell.angle_beta   90.00
_cell.angle_gamma   90.00
#
_symmetry.space_group_name_H-M   'P 1'
#
loop_
_entity.id
_entity.type
_entity.pdbx_description
1 polymer ?
#
loop_
_entity_poly.entity_id
_entity_poly.type
_entity_poly.pdbx_seq_one_letter_code
_entity_poly.pdbx_strand_id
1 'polypeptide(L)'
;MIKDPPQYLPVDTFDNDNEEKFGDAERFLAESRPKSHILRVRPMLSHGVLICTSMLFFALWMGTPSPHLRDDIPVYSIVAVEPEIIRFNGTLDFPSIYRGPPSPEIDAAWSRIAGDVLPTRMSLEEILKAGDVDSPSKVKYPAKLDGDFMVSMEAPHQLHCLNLLRKATWPEYYGPTDISFQDEPEVIRMHLDHCIEMIRQNIMCNADVTMITWDWVEGHDIPYPNFNNRHQCRNYEKILDWADKHAVHINSSEVTRLEDTIELPLPFYPMNHDV
;
A
#
# COMPACT_ATOMS: atom_id res chain seq x y z
N MET A 1 -34.09 38.53 22.32
CA MET A 1 -34.18 38.67 20.85
C MET A 1 -34.12 37.28 20.26
N ILE A 2 -35.29 36.73 19.94
CA ILE A 2 -35.46 35.42 19.29
C ILE A 2 -35.79 35.75 17.84
N LYS A 3 -35.03 35.23 16.88
CA LYS A 3 -35.32 35.39 15.44
C LYS A 3 -35.88 34.06 14.93
N ASP A 4 -37.14 34.08 14.52
CA ASP A 4 -37.80 32.97 13.83
C ASP A 4 -37.26 32.80 12.39
N PRO A 5 -37.25 31.58 11.84
CA PRO A 5 -36.80 31.31 10.47
C PRO A 5 -37.88 31.68 9.43
N PRO A 6 -37.50 32.01 8.19
CA PRO A 6 -38.44 32.50 7.18
C PRO A 6 -39.32 31.37 6.62
N GLN A 7 -40.64 31.63 6.57
CA GLN A 7 -41.65 30.78 5.92
C GLN A 7 -41.64 30.96 4.39
N TYR A 8 -41.82 29.86 3.67
CA TYR A 8 -41.94 29.78 2.22
C TYR A 8 -43.41 30.01 1.80
N LEU A 9 -43.66 30.88 0.82
CA LEU A 9 -44.98 31.14 0.24
C LEU A 9 -45.02 30.70 -1.23
N PRO A 10 -46.04 29.95 -1.68
CA PRO A 10 -46.19 29.53 -3.07
C PRO A 10 -46.83 30.64 -3.92
N VAL A 11 -46.34 30.83 -5.13
CA VAL A 11 -46.94 31.73 -6.12
C VAL A 11 -47.76 30.89 -7.09
N ASP A 12 -49.08 30.97 -6.94
CA ASP A 12 -50.03 30.60 -7.98
C ASP A 12 -51.06 31.73 -8.08
N THR A 13 -51.11 32.41 -9.23
CA THR A 13 -52.28 32.42 -10.13
C THR A 13 -52.51 33.73 -10.92
N PHE A 14 -52.96 33.52 -12.17
CA PHE A 14 -53.78 34.32 -13.09
C PHE A 14 -53.22 35.63 -13.70
N ASP A 15 -53.16 35.66 -15.04
CA ASP A 15 -54.14 36.45 -15.78
C ASP A 15 -54.58 35.73 -17.07
N ASN A 16 -55.88 35.75 -17.27
CA ASN A 16 -56.66 34.98 -18.23
C ASN A 16 -57.45 35.99 -19.08
N ASP A 17 -56.86 36.44 -20.18
CA ASP A 17 -57.54 37.31 -21.14
C ASP A 17 -57.67 36.58 -22.49
N ASN A 18 -58.90 36.56 -23.02
CA ASN A 18 -59.34 36.20 -24.37
C ASN A 18 -60.17 34.91 -24.55
N GLU A 19 -61.10 34.61 -23.62
CA GLU A 19 -62.30 33.83 -23.95
C GLU A 19 -63.37 34.72 -24.61
N GLU A 20 -63.09 35.26 -25.80
CA GLU A 20 -64.13 35.84 -26.66
C GLU A 20 -63.63 35.94 -28.11
N LYS A 21 -63.60 34.80 -28.82
CA LYS A 21 -63.61 34.68 -30.29
C LYS A 21 -63.61 33.20 -30.72
N PHE A 22 -64.65 32.47 -30.31
CA PHE A 22 -65.00 31.18 -30.92
C PHE A 22 -66.41 31.26 -31.52
N GLY A 23 -66.56 32.18 -32.47
CA GLY A 23 -67.61 32.17 -33.47
C GLY A 23 -66.93 32.34 -34.82
N ASP A 24 -67.21 31.43 -35.76
CA ASP A 24 -66.76 31.45 -37.15
C ASP A 24 -65.31 31.04 -37.44
N ALA A 25 -65.03 29.74 -37.31
CA ALA A 25 -63.97 29.09 -38.08
C ALA A 25 -64.34 27.66 -38.55
N GLU A 26 -65.62 27.37 -38.79
CA GLU A 26 -66.02 26.23 -39.63
C GLU A 26 -65.87 26.61 -41.11
N ARG A 27 -64.63 26.82 -41.57
CA ARG A 27 -64.27 26.83 -43.01
C ARG A 27 -62.76 26.94 -43.22
N PHE A 28 -62.00 25.99 -42.68
CA PHE A 28 -60.72 25.63 -43.29
C PHE A 28 -60.66 24.11 -43.44
N LEU A 29 -60.51 23.72 -44.70
CA LEU A 29 -60.46 22.35 -45.20
C LEU A 29 -59.51 21.51 -44.34
N ALA A 30 -59.99 20.38 -43.84
CA ALA A 30 -59.16 19.35 -43.25
C ALA A 30 -58.29 18.72 -44.36
N GLU A 31 -57.15 19.35 -44.66
CA GLU A 31 -56.06 18.68 -45.36
C GLU A 31 -55.50 17.58 -44.46
N SER A 32 -55.70 16.33 -44.85
CA SER A 32 -55.04 15.18 -44.24
C SER A 32 -53.53 15.27 -44.52
N ARG A 33 -52.76 15.89 -43.61
CA ARG A 33 -51.30 15.81 -43.64
C ARG A 33 -50.90 14.33 -43.50
N PRO A 34 -50.14 13.74 -44.44
CA PRO A 34 -49.63 12.39 -44.26
C PRO A 34 -48.70 12.41 -43.04
N LYS A 35 -49.06 11.68 -41.98
CA LYS A 35 -48.16 11.43 -40.83
C LYS A 35 -46.99 10.63 -41.37
N SER A 36 -45.92 11.31 -41.79
CA SER A 36 -44.75 10.62 -42.32
C SER A 36 -44.16 9.76 -41.20
N HIS A 37 -44.16 8.44 -41.41
CA HIS A 37 -43.54 7.47 -40.48
C HIS A 37 -42.09 7.86 -40.15
N ILE A 38 -41.43 8.57 -41.07
CA ILE A 38 -40.07 9.09 -40.96
C ILE A 38 -39.87 10.01 -39.74
N LEU A 39 -40.85 10.84 -39.36
CA LEU A 39 -40.72 11.76 -38.22
C LEU A 39 -40.81 11.04 -36.85
N ARG A 40 -41.49 9.88 -36.77
CA ARG A 40 -41.59 9.09 -35.53
C ARG A 40 -40.35 8.23 -35.25
N VAL A 41 -39.63 7.80 -36.29
CA VAL A 41 -38.49 6.90 -36.17
C VAL A 41 -37.19 7.67 -35.84
N ARG A 42 -37.10 8.96 -36.19
CA ARG A 42 -35.93 9.82 -35.90
C ARG A 42 -35.51 9.88 -34.42
N PRO A 43 -36.40 10.12 -33.45
CA PRO A 43 -36.00 10.08 -32.05
C PRO A 43 -35.59 8.68 -31.61
N MET A 44 -36.22 7.61 -32.10
CA MET A 44 -35.81 6.24 -31.74
C MET A 44 -34.43 5.89 -32.31
N LEU A 45 -34.11 6.34 -33.53
CA LEU A 45 -32.77 6.21 -34.12
C LEU A 45 -31.73 7.00 -33.34
N SER A 46 -32.03 8.23 -32.92
CA SER A 46 -31.09 9.04 -32.12
C SER A 46 -30.84 8.41 -30.75
N HIS A 47 -31.88 7.86 -30.10
CA HIS A 47 -31.72 7.13 -28.84
C HIS A 47 -30.96 5.83 -29.03
N GLY A 48 -31.20 5.09 -30.12
CA GLY A 48 -30.44 3.88 -30.46
C GLY A 48 -28.94 4.18 -30.63
N VAL A 49 -28.60 5.25 -31.36
CA VAL A 49 -27.20 5.68 -31.53
C VAL A 49 -26.57 6.05 -30.18
N LEU A 50 -27.27 6.83 -29.34
CA LEU A 50 -26.77 7.20 -28.02
C LEU A 50 -26.50 5.97 -27.15
N ILE A 51 -27.45 5.04 -27.08
CA ILE A 51 -27.31 3.79 -26.29
C ILE A 51 -26.12 2.97 -26.80
N CYS A 52 -25.99 2.79 -28.13
CA CYS A 52 -24.85 2.07 -28.70
C CYS A 52 -23.52 2.75 -28.38
N THR A 53 -23.44 4.09 -28.47
CA THR A 53 -22.23 4.82 -28.10
C THR A 53 -21.93 4.68 -26.60
N SER A 54 -22.93 4.80 -25.72
CA SER A 54 -22.75 4.63 -24.28
C SER A 54 -22.32 3.21 -23.91
N MET A 55 -22.89 2.19 -24.56
CA MET A 55 -22.48 0.79 -24.38
C MET A 55 -21.05 0.55 -24.87
N LEU A 56 -20.65 1.17 -25.99
CA LEU A 56 -19.27 1.10 -26.48
C LEU A 56 -18.30 1.78 -25.49
N PHE A 57 -18.61 2.98 -25.00
CA PHE A 57 -17.81 3.66 -23.97
C PHE A 57 -17.75 2.87 -22.67
N PHE A 58 -18.86 2.25 -22.24
CA PHE A 58 -18.88 1.41 -21.05
C PHE A 58 -18.06 0.13 -21.24
N ALA A 59 -18.13 -0.52 -22.40
CA ALA A 59 -17.31 -1.69 -22.72
C ALA A 59 -15.81 -1.33 -22.81
N LEU A 60 -15.48 -0.17 -23.39
CA LEU A 60 -14.12 0.36 -23.41
C LEU A 60 -13.63 0.71 -22.00
N TRP A 61 -14.48 1.30 -21.16
CA TRP A 61 -14.15 1.62 -19.76
C TRP A 61 -13.99 0.38 -18.88
N MET A 62 -14.83 -0.64 -19.09
CA MET A 62 -14.67 -1.96 -18.45
C MET A 62 -13.42 -2.70 -18.95
N GLY A 63 -12.97 -2.40 -20.18
CA GLY A 63 -11.75 -2.94 -20.77
C GLY A 63 -10.49 -2.11 -20.48
N THR A 64 -10.62 -0.87 -20.00
CA THR A 64 -9.47 -0.12 -19.51
C THR A 64 -9.04 -0.72 -18.18
N PRO A 65 -7.78 -1.19 -18.05
CA PRO A 65 -7.22 -1.55 -16.76
C PRO A 65 -7.43 -0.38 -15.80
N SER A 66 -7.85 -0.67 -14.57
CA SER A 66 -7.76 0.30 -13.47
C SER A 66 -6.37 0.92 -13.50
N PRO A 67 -6.21 2.25 -13.29
CA PRO A 67 -4.90 2.87 -13.16
C PRO A 67 -4.26 2.40 -11.86
N HIS A 68 -3.82 1.14 -11.85
CA HIS A 68 -2.84 0.67 -10.90
C HIS A 68 -1.53 1.43 -11.22
N LEU A 69 -0.85 1.81 -10.14
CA LEU A 69 0.41 2.57 -10.10
C LEU A 69 1.26 2.44 -11.37
N ARG A 70 1.70 3.60 -11.88
CA ARG A 70 2.66 3.79 -12.99
C ARG A 70 3.56 2.57 -13.26
N ASP A 71 3.52 2.09 -14.50
CA ASP A 71 4.40 1.06 -15.06
C ASP A 71 5.91 1.41 -15.00
N ASP A 72 6.27 2.63 -14.59
CA ASP A 72 7.65 3.13 -14.58
C ASP A 72 8.44 2.78 -13.31
N ILE A 73 7.78 2.24 -12.27
CA ILE A 73 8.51 1.61 -11.16
C ILE A 73 8.58 0.13 -11.51
N PRO A 74 9.77 -0.43 -11.76
CA PRO A 74 9.93 -1.87 -11.84
C PRO A 74 9.71 -2.43 -10.43
N VAL A 75 8.46 -2.52 -10.03
CA VAL A 75 8.07 -3.44 -8.98
C VAL A 75 8.48 -4.78 -9.57
N TYR A 76 9.56 -5.34 -9.03
CA TYR A 76 9.94 -6.71 -9.26
C TYR A 76 8.83 -7.57 -8.62
N SER A 77 7.65 -7.56 -9.25
CA SER A 77 6.43 -8.22 -8.83
C SER A 77 6.53 -9.67 -9.27
N ILE A 78 7.59 -10.36 -8.84
CA ILE A 78 7.61 -11.82 -8.96
C ILE A 78 6.45 -12.39 -8.12
N VAL A 79 5.99 -11.64 -7.12
CA VAL A 79 4.81 -11.95 -6.33
C VAL A 79 3.79 -10.84 -6.49
N ALA A 80 2.84 -11.04 -7.42
CA ALA A 80 1.52 -10.44 -7.27
C ALA A 80 0.89 -11.08 -6.02
N VAL A 81 1.27 -10.58 -4.83
CA VAL A 81 0.75 -11.11 -3.57
C VAL A 81 -0.74 -10.77 -3.55
N GLU A 82 -1.57 -11.82 -3.62
CA GLU A 82 -3.01 -11.68 -3.53
C GLU A 82 -3.38 -10.83 -2.31
N PRO A 83 -4.16 -9.75 -2.49
CA PRO A 83 -4.57 -8.92 -1.39
C PRO A 83 -5.53 -9.70 -0.49
N GLU A 84 -5.36 -9.53 0.81
CA GLU A 84 -6.23 -10.09 1.83
C GLU A 84 -6.84 -8.97 2.69
N ILE A 85 -8.13 -9.08 2.99
CA ILE A 85 -8.78 -8.16 3.91
C ILE A 85 -8.64 -8.74 5.31
N ILE A 86 -7.81 -8.12 6.14
CA ILE A 86 -7.63 -8.50 7.54
C ILE A 86 -8.21 -7.42 8.45
N ARG A 87 -8.79 -7.83 9.57
CA ARG A 87 -9.20 -6.91 10.63
C ARG A 87 -8.11 -6.91 11.69
N PHE A 88 -7.53 -5.75 11.96
CA PHE A 88 -6.56 -5.64 13.04
C PHE A 88 -7.27 -5.83 14.38
N ASN A 89 -6.57 -6.45 15.33
CA ASN A 89 -6.97 -6.45 16.72
C ASN A 89 -6.03 -5.55 17.50
N GLY A 90 -6.43 -4.29 17.66
CA GLY A 90 -5.65 -3.27 18.35
C GLY A 90 -6.09 -3.06 19.80
N THR A 91 -6.83 -4.02 20.38
CA THR A 91 -7.17 -4.00 21.80
C THR A 91 -5.88 -4.10 22.63
N LEU A 92 -5.69 -3.17 23.58
CA LEU A 92 -4.40 -2.95 24.22
C LEU A 92 -3.84 -4.15 24.98
N ASP A 93 -4.68 -4.99 25.57
CA ASP A 93 -4.31 -6.18 26.34
C ASP A 93 -4.48 -7.50 25.56
N PHE A 94 -4.88 -7.42 24.28
CA PHE A 94 -5.07 -8.62 23.48
C PHE A 94 -3.74 -9.37 23.29
N PRO A 95 -3.73 -10.70 23.55
CA PRO A 95 -2.50 -11.48 23.47
C PRO A 95 -2.03 -11.59 22.01
N SER A 96 -0.71 -11.56 21.83
CA SER A 96 -0.07 -11.84 20.54
C SER A 96 1.28 -12.48 20.78
N ILE A 97 1.63 -13.44 19.93
CA ILE A 97 2.92 -14.16 19.98
C ILE A 97 4.12 -13.25 19.66
N TYR A 98 3.87 -12.00 19.25
CA TYR A 98 4.90 -11.02 18.89
C TYR A 98 5.12 -9.96 19.97
N ARG A 99 4.39 -9.99 21.11
CA ARG A 99 4.47 -8.97 22.17
C ARG A 99 4.52 -9.59 23.57
N GLY A 100 4.98 -8.79 24.53
CA GLY A 100 5.06 -9.16 25.94
C GLY A 100 6.50 -9.17 26.46
N PRO A 101 6.71 -9.66 27.70
CA PRO A 101 8.04 -9.86 28.26
C PRO A 101 8.89 -10.79 27.38
N PRO A 102 10.22 -10.60 27.32
CA PRO A 102 11.11 -11.45 26.54
C PRO A 102 10.94 -12.94 26.86
N SER A 103 10.90 -13.77 25.82
CA SER A 103 10.79 -15.22 25.93
C SER A 103 11.30 -15.89 24.66
N PRO A 104 11.79 -17.14 24.75
CA PRO A 104 12.19 -17.92 23.57
C PRO A 104 11.09 -18.04 22.51
N GLU A 105 9.82 -18.14 22.93
CA GLU A 105 8.68 -18.26 22.03
C GLU A 105 8.44 -16.98 21.22
N ILE A 106 8.55 -15.81 21.85
CA ILE A 106 8.45 -14.52 21.16
C ILE A 106 9.64 -14.34 20.22
N ASP A 107 10.85 -14.70 20.66
CA ASP A 107 12.05 -14.58 19.83
C ASP A 107 11.95 -15.49 18.59
N ALA A 108 11.46 -16.73 18.74
CA ALA A 108 11.23 -17.62 17.61
C ALA A 108 10.16 -17.07 16.63
N ALA A 109 9.09 -16.47 17.14
CA ALA A 109 8.07 -15.85 16.31
C ALA A 109 8.65 -14.71 15.46
N TRP A 110 9.45 -13.84 16.07
CA TRP A 110 10.13 -12.76 15.35
C TRP A 110 11.22 -13.25 14.39
N SER A 111 12.00 -14.27 14.75
CA SER A 111 13.00 -14.86 13.86
C SER A 111 12.37 -15.38 12.58
N ARG A 112 11.25 -16.11 12.67
CA ARG A 112 10.54 -16.64 11.51
C ARG A 112 10.21 -15.59 10.45
N ILE A 113 9.79 -14.39 10.86
CA ILE A 113 9.32 -13.33 9.95
C ILE A 113 10.39 -12.32 9.58
N ALA A 114 11.59 -12.41 10.16
CA ALA A 114 12.64 -11.41 9.99
C ALA A 114 14.03 -12.04 9.93
N GLY A 115 14.45 -12.73 10.99
CA GLY A 115 15.81 -13.25 11.15
C GLY A 115 16.14 -14.47 10.29
N ASP A 116 15.18 -15.37 10.11
CA ASP A 116 15.37 -16.64 9.41
C ASP A 116 15.11 -16.51 7.89
N VAL A 117 14.69 -15.33 7.43
CA VAL A 117 14.45 -15.09 6.00
C VAL A 117 15.77 -14.86 5.29
N LEU A 118 16.23 -15.88 4.58
CA LEU A 118 17.53 -15.87 3.92
C LEU A 118 17.54 -14.97 2.67
N PRO A 119 18.72 -14.41 2.33
CA PRO A 119 18.93 -13.73 1.06
C PRO A 119 18.64 -14.63 -0.15
N THR A 120 18.18 -14.00 -1.23
CA THR A 120 17.95 -14.59 -2.54
C THR A 120 18.98 -14.07 -3.54
N ARG A 121 18.84 -14.48 -4.80
CA ARG A 121 19.70 -14.05 -5.90
C ARG A 121 18.91 -13.34 -6.99
N MET A 122 19.57 -12.41 -7.68
CA MET A 122 19.07 -11.76 -8.89
C MET A 122 20.16 -11.79 -9.97
N SER A 123 19.78 -12.10 -11.21
CA SER A 123 20.70 -11.96 -12.34
C SER A 123 20.94 -10.49 -12.69
N LEU A 124 21.97 -10.21 -13.50
CA LEU A 124 22.26 -8.84 -13.94
C LEU A 124 21.06 -8.19 -14.66
N GLU A 125 20.36 -8.94 -15.51
CA GLU A 125 19.17 -8.44 -16.21
C GLU A 125 18.10 -7.97 -15.21
N GLU A 126 17.93 -8.72 -14.12
CA GLU A 126 16.96 -8.45 -13.07
C GLU A 126 17.32 -7.18 -12.28
N ILE A 127 18.60 -7.03 -11.91
CA ILE A 127 19.14 -5.85 -11.21
C ILE A 127 18.93 -4.58 -12.06
N LEU A 128 19.30 -4.64 -13.35
CA LEU A 128 19.14 -3.52 -14.27
C LEU A 128 17.65 -3.19 -14.49
N LYS A 129 16.80 -4.21 -14.61
CA LYS A 129 15.36 -4.03 -14.73
C LYS A 129 14.77 -3.39 -13.47
N ALA A 130 15.29 -3.69 -12.28
CA ALA A 130 14.89 -3.06 -11.02
C ALA A 130 15.36 -1.60 -10.88
N GLY A 131 16.12 -1.07 -11.85
CA GLY A 131 16.58 0.32 -11.86
C GLY A 131 17.87 0.55 -11.07
N ASP A 132 18.57 -0.52 -10.67
CA ASP A 132 19.90 -0.46 -10.06
C ASP A 132 20.97 -0.68 -11.15
N VAL A 133 22.25 -0.55 -10.81
CA VAL A 133 23.38 -0.55 -11.76
C VAL A 133 24.33 -1.73 -11.52
N ASP A 134 25.06 -2.17 -12.55
CA ASP A 134 26.20 -3.07 -12.31
C ASP A 134 27.32 -2.29 -11.61
N SER A 135 27.83 -2.82 -10.49
CA SER A 135 28.89 -2.21 -9.72
C SER A 135 29.80 -3.27 -9.09
N PRO A 136 31.13 -3.08 -9.12
CA PRO A 136 32.09 -4.00 -8.49
C PRO A 136 32.00 -4.02 -6.95
N SER A 137 31.20 -3.13 -6.34
CA SER A 137 30.92 -3.18 -4.90
C SER A 137 29.79 -4.13 -4.52
N LYS A 138 29.00 -4.61 -5.49
CA LYS A 138 27.86 -5.50 -5.20
C LYS A 138 28.35 -6.92 -4.95
N VAL A 139 27.75 -7.55 -3.95
CA VAL A 139 28.05 -8.93 -3.58
C VAL A 139 27.49 -9.88 -4.63
N LYS A 140 28.35 -10.75 -5.15
CA LYS A 140 27.98 -11.84 -6.06
C LYS A 140 28.16 -13.18 -5.35
N TYR A 141 27.24 -14.10 -5.60
CA TYR A 141 27.42 -15.49 -5.21
C TYR A 141 28.54 -16.16 -6.03
N PRO A 142 29.11 -17.27 -5.53
CA PRO A 142 30.11 -18.03 -6.29
C PRO A 142 29.59 -18.55 -7.62
N ALA A 143 30.49 -18.87 -8.55
CA ALA A 143 30.15 -19.35 -9.91
C ALA A 143 29.24 -20.59 -9.94
N LYS A 144 29.22 -21.42 -8.89
CA LYS A 144 28.27 -22.55 -8.75
C LYS A 144 26.81 -22.12 -8.61
N LEU A 145 26.56 -20.84 -8.35
CA LEU A 145 25.27 -20.15 -8.29
C LEU A 145 25.21 -19.05 -9.35
N ASP A 146 25.79 -19.33 -10.52
CA ASP A 146 25.78 -18.49 -11.73
C ASP A 146 26.48 -17.13 -11.61
N GLY A 147 27.07 -16.81 -10.45
CA GLY A 147 27.66 -15.48 -10.23
C GLY A 147 26.61 -14.37 -10.02
N ASP A 148 25.37 -14.76 -9.71
CA ASP A 148 24.26 -13.82 -9.51
C ASP A 148 24.46 -12.95 -8.27
N PHE A 149 23.77 -11.82 -8.24
CA PHE A 149 23.86 -10.84 -7.17
C PHE A 149 23.07 -11.29 -5.95
N MET A 150 23.69 -11.18 -4.77
CA MET A 150 23.03 -11.41 -3.49
C MET A 150 22.09 -10.23 -3.18
N VAL A 151 20.82 -10.53 -2.92
CA VAL A 151 19.80 -9.53 -2.59
C VAL A 151 18.91 -10.02 -1.45
N SER A 152 18.32 -9.08 -0.71
CA SER A 152 17.40 -9.38 0.38
C SER A 152 16.07 -8.71 0.13
N MET A 153 14.99 -9.29 0.67
CA MET A 153 13.70 -8.63 0.68
C MET A 153 13.68 -7.49 1.69
N GLU A 154 13.02 -6.40 1.32
CA GLU A 154 12.85 -5.25 2.21
C GLU A 154 11.93 -5.57 3.41
N ALA A 155 10.83 -6.31 3.21
CA ALA A 155 9.85 -6.51 4.28
C ALA A 155 10.40 -7.26 5.52
N PRO A 156 11.15 -8.37 5.39
CA PRO A 156 11.85 -8.99 6.53
C PRO A 156 12.88 -8.06 7.17
N HIS A 157 13.59 -7.22 6.40
CA HIS A 157 14.52 -6.23 6.94
C HIS A 157 13.79 -5.17 7.80
N GLN A 158 12.64 -4.67 7.34
CA GLN A 158 11.81 -3.75 8.12
C GLN A 158 11.31 -4.38 9.43
N LEU A 159 10.97 -5.67 9.41
CA LEU A 159 10.59 -6.40 10.61
C LEU A 159 11.79 -6.69 11.53
N HIS A 160 12.98 -6.91 10.97
CA HIS A 160 14.23 -7.00 11.73
C HIS A 160 14.50 -5.69 12.47
N CYS A 161 14.40 -4.55 11.79
CA CYS A 161 14.52 -3.23 12.39
C CYS A 161 13.52 -3.03 13.55
N LEU A 162 12.26 -3.44 13.36
CA LEU A 162 11.23 -3.33 14.39
C LEU A 162 11.52 -4.26 15.58
N ASN A 163 12.00 -5.48 15.32
CA ASN A 163 12.40 -6.42 16.36
C ASN A 163 13.59 -5.90 17.16
N LEU A 164 14.56 -5.25 16.50
CA LEU A 164 15.71 -4.65 17.18
C LEU A 164 15.26 -3.53 18.13
N LEU A 165 14.31 -2.69 17.70
CA LEU A 165 13.69 -1.67 18.56
C LEU A 165 12.93 -2.30 19.73
N ARG A 166 12.17 -3.38 19.49
CA ARG A 166 11.51 -4.15 20.55
C ARG A 166 12.53 -4.64 21.58
N LYS A 167 13.62 -5.28 21.14
CA LYS A 167 14.66 -5.80 22.03
C LYS A 167 15.40 -4.70 22.80
N ALA A 168 15.59 -3.53 22.19
CA ALA A 168 16.17 -2.37 22.84
C ALA A 168 15.33 -1.84 24.03
N THR A 169 14.03 -2.15 24.09
CA THR A 169 13.19 -1.85 25.28
C THR A 169 13.39 -2.80 26.46
N TRP A 170 14.18 -3.87 26.29
CA TRP A 170 14.51 -4.86 27.32
C TRP A 170 16.04 -5.05 27.44
N PRO A 171 16.80 -3.98 27.74
CA PRO A 171 18.26 -4.01 27.71
C PRO A 171 18.85 -4.98 28.74
N GLU A 172 18.18 -5.23 29.87
CA GLU A 172 18.65 -6.18 30.88
C GLU A 172 18.61 -7.64 30.38
N TYR A 173 17.70 -7.95 29.46
CA TYR A 173 17.55 -9.30 28.90
C TYR A 173 18.42 -9.49 27.66
N TYR A 174 18.32 -8.58 26.67
CA TYR A 174 19.01 -8.74 25.39
C TYR A 174 20.42 -8.16 25.38
N GLY A 175 20.68 -7.11 26.16
CA GLY A 175 21.98 -6.43 26.18
C GLY A 175 23.18 -7.36 26.44
N PRO A 176 23.08 -8.38 27.33
CA PRO A 176 24.21 -9.28 27.57
C PRO A 176 24.41 -10.41 26.55
N THR A 177 23.41 -10.72 25.71
CA THR A 177 23.41 -11.97 24.92
C THR A 177 23.17 -11.78 23.43
N ASP A 178 22.49 -10.71 23.02
CA ASP A 178 22.20 -10.45 21.63
C ASP A 178 23.36 -9.69 20.98
N ILE A 179 23.86 -10.23 19.86
CA ILE A 179 25.02 -9.69 19.15
C ILE A 179 24.80 -8.27 18.64
N SER A 180 23.55 -7.89 18.35
CA SER A 180 23.22 -6.55 17.88
C SER A 180 23.41 -5.47 18.96
N PHE A 181 23.67 -5.85 20.21
CA PHE A 181 23.95 -4.95 21.33
C PHE A 181 25.35 -5.15 21.94
N GLN A 182 26.28 -5.79 21.22
CA GLN A 182 27.66 -6.00 21.70
C GLN A 182 28.69 -5.01 21.11
N ASP A 183 28.27 -4.12 20.21
CA ASP A 183 29.12 -3.06 19.67
C ASP A 183 29.23 -1.85 20.63
N GLU A 184 30.04 -0.87 20.26
CA GLU A 184 30.13 0.39 21.01
C GLU A 184 28.75 1.09 21.11
N PRO A 185 28.42 1.74 22.24
CA PRO A 185 27.12 2.37 22.47
C PRO A 185 26.67 3.31 21.34
N GLU A 186 27.61 4.06 20.74
CA GLU A 186 27.35 4.98 19.63
C GLU A 186 26.96 4.23 18.34
N VAL A 187 27.58 3.08 18.06
CA VAL A 187 27.26 2.23 16.91
C VAL A 187 25.89 1.59 17.09
N ILE A 188 25.59 1.11 18.30
CA ILE A 188 24.26 0.58 18.64
C ILE A 188 23.19 1.67 18.44
N ARG A 189 23.42 2.87 18.98
CA ARG A 189 22.48 4.00 18.83
C ARG A 189 22.27 4.36 17.35
N MET A 190 23.35 4.46 16.58
CA MET A 190 23.29 4.73 15.14
C MET A 190 22.47 3.68 14.40
N HIS A 191 22.65 2.40 14.72
CA HIS A 191 21.89 1.32 14.10
C HIS A 191 20.40 1.39 14.46
N LEU A 192 20.06 1.72 15.71
CA LEU A 192 18.67 1.96 16.11
C LEU A 192 18.05 3.17 15.40
N ASP A 193 18.82 4.25 15.18
CA ASP A 193 18.36 5.42 14.41
C ASP A 193 18.14 5.08 12.94
N HIS A 194 19.02 4.28 12.34
CA HIS A 194 18.82 3.73 11.00
C HIS A 194 17.53 2.90 10.92
N CYS A 195 17.29 2.01 11.89
CA CYS A 195 16.07 1.20 11.96
C CYS A 195 14.80 2.08 12.00
N ILE A 196 14.81 3.12 12.83
CA ILE A 196 13.68 4.07 12.93
C ILE A 196 13.44 4.75 11.57
N GLU A 197 14.50 5.21 10.91
CA GLU A 197 14.38 5.93 9.64
C GLU A 197 13.89 5.02 8.51
N MET A 198 14.38 3.78 8.42
CA MET A 198 13.93 2.81 7.42
C MET A 198 12.44 2.48 7.58
N ILE A 199 11.99 2.25 8.82
CA ILE A 199 10.57 2.00 9.11
C ILE A 199 9.72 3.23 8.80
N ARG A 200 10.16 4.43 9.19
CA ARG A 200 9.45 5.68 8.92
C ARG A 200 9.29 5.91 7.41
N GLN A 201 10.35 5.72 6.63
CA GLN A 201 10.30 5.81 5.16
C GLN A 201 9.31 4.81 4.58
N ASN A 202 9.33 3.56 5.05
CA ASN A 202 8.41 2.52 4.58
C ASN A 202 6.94 2.82 4.90
N ILE A 203 6.64 3.30 6.12
CA ILE A 203 5.29 3.72 6.52
C ILE A 203 4.78 4.85 5.63
N MET A 204 5.62 5.86 5.35
CA MET A 204 5.23 6.97 4.48
C MET A 204 5.11 6.57 3.01
N CYS A 205 5.92 5.62 2.54
CA CYS A 205 5.83 5.07 1.19
C CYS A 205 4.51 4.32 0.97
N ASN A 206 4.07 3.54 1.96
CA ASN A 206 2.84 2.74 1.90
C ASN A 206 1.62 3.42 2.54
N ALA A 207 1.73 4.71 2.88
CA ALA A 207 0.81 5.49 3.73
C ALA A 207 -0.63 4.94 3.79
N ASP A 208 -0.95 4.31 4.93
CA ASP A 208 -2.29 3.77 5.16
C ASP A 208 -3.28 4.89 5.45
N VAL A 209 -4.32 4.98 4.62
CA VAL A 209 -5.38 5.99 4.72
C VAL A 209 -6.65 5.44 5.38
N THR A 210 -6.60 4.24 5.96
CA THR A 210 -7.70 3.66 6.72
C THR A 210 -7.99 4.51 7.95
N MET A 211 -9.24 4.96 8.07
CA MET A 211 -9.65 5.84 9.17
C MET A 211 -9.68 5.08 10.50
N ILE A 212 -9.17 5.73 11.55
CA ILE A 212 -9.36 5.31 12.94
C ILE A 212 -10.63 6.00 13.46
N THR A 213 -11.60 5.20 13.93
CA THR A 213 -12.78 5.74 14.60
C THR A 213 -12.49 5.96 16.08
N TRP A 214 -13.38 6.66 16.77
CA TRP A 214 -13.22 6.97 18.19
C TRP A 214 -14.50 6.59 18.92
N ASP A 215 -14.34 5.87 20.03
CA ASP A 215 -15.44 5.30 20.82
C ASP A 215 -15.41 5.87 22.25
N TRP A 216 -16.57 5.87 22.92
CA TRP A 216 -16.64 6.14 24.36
C TRP A 216 -16.36 4.85 25.13
N VAL A 217 -15.38 4.88 26.04
CA VAL A 217 -14.97 3.74 26.86
C VAL A 217 -15.25 4.03 28.33
N GLU A 218 -15.72 3.04 29.08
CA GLU A 218 -15.97 3.18 30.51
C GLU A 218 -14.72 3.65 31.26
N GLY A 219 -14.88 4.65 32.13
CA GLY A 219 -13.77 5.21 32.91
C GLY A 219 -12.89 6.22 32.16
N HIS A 220 -13.20 6.55 30.90
CA HIS A 220 -12.50 7.56 30.12
C HIS A 220 -13.37 8.80 29.88
N ASP A 221 -12.86 9.98 30.25
CA ASP A 221 -13.55 11.26 30.06
C ASP A 221 -13.36 11.86 28.64
N ILE A 222 -12.53 11.22 27.80
CA ILE A 222 -12.24 11.63 26.42
C ILE A 222 -12.46 10.45 25.46
N PRO A 223 -12.80 10.72 24.17
CA PRO A 223 -12.94 9.67 23.17
C PRO A 223 -11.66 8.82 23.07
N TYR A 224 -11.84 7.51 22.92
CA TYR A 224 -10.75 6.54 22.83
C TYR A 224 -10.60 6.03 21.39
N PRO A 225 -9.39 5.96 20.83
CA PRO A 225 -9.21 5.53 19.45
C PRO A 225 -9.49 4.02 19.30
N ASN A 226 -10.24 3.67 18.25
CA ASN A 226 -10.56 2.29 17.90
C ASN A 226 -9.68 1.82 16.73
N PHE A 227 -8.66 1.04 17.08
CA PHE A 227 -7.72 0.44 16.14
C PHE A 227 -8.21 -0.89 15.52
N ASN A 228 -9.46 -1.31 15.79
CA ASN A 228 -10.02 -2.56 15.27
C ASN A 228 -10.71 -2.35 13.91
N ASN A 229 -9.98 -1.77 12.96
CA ASN A 229 -10.41 -1.48 11.59
C ASN A 229 -9.95 -2.55 10.60
N ARG A 230 -10.52 -2.51 9.39
CA ARG A 230 -10.21 -3.46 8.30
C ARG A 230 -9.17 -2.84 7.37
N HIS A 231 -8.16 -3.62 7.01
CA HIS A 231 -7.11 -3.24 6.09
C HIS A 231 -7.05 -4.22 4.92
N GLN A 232 -6.66 -3.70 3.75
CA GLN A 232 -6.25 -4.54 2.63
C GLN A 232 -4.74 -4.71 2.70
N CYS A 233 -4.30 -5.90 3.05
CA CYS A 233 -2.89 -6.22 3.26
C CYS A 233 -2.39 -7.17 2.18
N ARG A 234 -1.07 -7.18 1.98
CA ARG A 234 -0.42 -8.29 1.26
C ARG A 234 -0.39 -9.49 2.18
N ASN A 235 -0.76 -10.67 1.67
CA ASN A 235 -0.65 -11.90 2.44
C ASN A 235 0.84 -12.21 2.74
N TYR A 236 1.24 -12.00 3.98
CA TYR A 236 2.64 -12.11 4.38
C TYR A 236 3.16 -13.55 4.36
N GLU A 237 2.30 -14.53 4.61
CA GLU A 237 2.64 -15.95 4.53
C GLU A 237 3.05 -16.35 3.10
N LYS A 238 2.37 -15.84 2.07
CA LYS A 238 2.77 -16.04 0.67
C LYS A 238 4.12 -15.38 0.34
N ILE A 239 4.47 -14.29 1.02
CA ILE A 239 5.77 -13.63 0.86
C ILE A 239 6.86 -14.52 1.45
N LEU A 240 6.65 -15.05 2.65
CA LEU A 240 7.58 -16.00 3.29
C LEU A 240 7.74 -17.27 2.46
N ASP A 241 6.65 -17.87 2.00
CA ASP A 241 6.67 -19.06 1.13
C ASP A 241 7.48 -18.82 -0.15
N TRP A 242 7.39 -17.62 -0.72
CA TRP A 242 8.20 -17.27 -1.88
C TRP A 242 9.66 -17.10 -1.49
N ALA A 243 9.95 -16.40 -0.39
CA ALA A 243 11.31 -16.15 0.08
C ALA A 243 12.04 -17.48 0.34
N ASP A 244 11.39 -18.41 1.04
CA ASP A 244 11.94 -19.73 1.36
C ASP A 244 12.27 -20.55 0.09
N LYS A 245 11.41 -20.47 -0.94
CA LYS A 245 11.63 -21.18 -2.21
C LYS A 245 12.81 -20.63 -3.01
N HIS A 246 13.16 -19.36 -2.83
CA HIS A 246 14.23 -18.70 -3.56
C HIS A 246 15.48 -18.46 -2.70
N ALA A 247 15.43 -18.84 -1.42
CA ALA A 247 16.51 -18.71 -0.47
C ALA A 247 17.77 -19.44 -0.95
N VAL A 248 18.89 -18.73 -0.95
CA VAL A 248 20.19 -19.30 -1.28
C VAL A 248 20.82 -19.89 -0.01
N HIS A 249 20.86 -21.22 0.03
CA HIS A 249 21.47 -21.97 1.12
C HIS A 249 22.96 -22.19 0.84
N ILE A 250 23.80 -21.31 1.36
CA ILE A 250 25.25 -21.37 1.21
C ILE A 250 25.94 -21.06 2.54
N ASN A 251 27.11 -21.64 2.79
CA ASN A 251 27.92 -21.24 3.93
C ASN A 251 28.43 -19.81 3.72
N SER A 252 28.33 -18.96 4.74
CA SER A 252 28.79 -17.57 4.68
C SER A 252 30.27 -17.45 4.31
N SER A 253 31.10 -18.45 4.65
CA SER A 253 32.51 -18.49 4.26
C SER A 253 32.75 -18.65 2.76
N GLU A 254 31.74 -19.08 2.00
CA GLU A 254 31.81 -19.22 0.55
C GLU A 254 31.43 -17.92 -0.17
N VAL A 255 30.82 -16.95 0.51
CA VAL A 255 30.56 -15.61 -0.04
C VAL A 255 31.82 -14.76 0.15
N THR A 256 32.67 -14.75 -0.87
CA THR A 256 34.00 -14.10 -0.83
C THR A 256 34.06 -12.89 -1.74
N ARG A 257 34.92 -11.93 -1.39
CA ARG A 257 35.29 -10.81 -2.28
C ARG A 257 35.93 -11.35 -3.57
N LEU A 258 35.54 -10.80 -4.71
CA LEU A 258 36.20 -11.04 -5.99
C LEU A 258 37.46 -10.16 -6.11
N GLU A 259 38.38 -10.52 -7.00
CA GLU A 259 39.66 -9.81 -7.17
C GLU A 259 39.49 -8.32 -7.52
N ASP A 260 38.42 -7.98 -8.25
CA ASP A 260 38.06 -6.64 -8.69
C ASP A 260 37.05 -5.92 -7.77
N THR A 261 36.75 -6.48 -6.59
CA THR A 261 35.78 -5.89 -5.66
C THR A 261 36.23 -4.54 -5.14
N ILE A 262 35.35 -3.53 -5.22
CA ILE A 262 35.58 -2.20 -4.65
C ILE A 262 34.80 -2.05 -3.34
N GLU A 263 35.50 -1.70 -2.26
CA GLU A 263 34.87 -1.41 -0.97
C GLU A 263 34.32 0.02 -0.95
N LEU A 264 33.05 0.16 -0.56
CA LEU A 264 32.45 1.47 -0.31
C LEU A 264 33.00 2.02 1.01
N PRO A 265 33.12 3.36 1.15
CA PRO A 265 33.49 3.96 2.42
C PRO A 265 32.48 3.58 3.50
N LEU A 266 32.92 3.57 4.76
CA LEU A 266 32.01 3.38 5.88
C LEU A 266 30.89 4.43 5.82
N PRO A 267 29.64 4.04 6.14
CA PRO A 267 28.51 4.97 6.11
C PRO A 267 28.58 6.02 7.25
N PHE A 268 29.60 5.95 8.09
CA PHE A 268 29.89 6.89 9.17
C PHE A 268 31.39 7.11 9.30
N TYR A 269 31.77 8.30 9.79
CA TYR A 269 33.14 8.57 10.18
C TYR A 269 33.40 8.02 11.58
N PRO A 270 34.53 7.35 11.84
CA PRO A 270 34.93 7.04 13.21
C PRO A 270 35.04 8.37 13.96
N MET A 271 34.30 8.51 15.06
CA MET A 271 34.48 9.64 15.96
C MET A 271 35.89 9.53 16.54
N ASN A 272 36.78 10.46 16.17
CA ASN A 272 38.10 10.53 16.79
C ASN A 272 37.89 10.77 18.29
N HIS A 273 38.20 9.77 19.12
CA HIS A 273 38.21 9.88 20.57
C HIS A 273 39.46 10.61 21.09
N ASP A 274 39.93 11.64 20.36
CA ASP A 274 41.03 12.50 20.76
C ASP A 274 40.50 13.91 21.11
N VAL A 275 39.84 14.05 22.28
CA VAL A 275 39.75 15.30 23.05
C VAL A 275 39.68 14.98 24.55
#